data_AF-A0AAY5K1R9-F1
#
_entry.id   AF-A0AAY5K1R9-F1
#
_cell.length_a   1.000
_cell.length_b   1.000
_cell.length_c   1.000
_cell.angle_alpha   90.00
_cell.angle_beta   90.00
_cell.angle_gamma   90.00
#
_symmetry.space_group_name_H-M   'P 1'
#
loop_
_entity.id
_entity.type
_entity.pdbx_description
1 polymer ?
#
loop_
_entity_poly.entity_id
_entity_poly.type
_entity_poly.pdbx_seq_one_letter_code
_entity_poly.pdbx_strand_id
1 'polypeptide(L)'
;MSASMIRKGLELLSDDLKDKKQKGAARKKNTPKKAEMMNLVSTNRQGVSRGVRRLQGRLGPGKSKATVKGKRVKSAVEEFRKTQGKSHLTSNLQYFLRTGFSAAESETAKIVSQNSGRQSRHRPDRTVPKPPEEKSVFTEEEFLQFQKEYFGRTVEQGN
;
A
#
# COMPACT_ATOMS: atom_id res chain seq x y z
N MET A 1 -4.45 20.95 -12.79
CA MET A 1 -5.64 20.64 -13.64
C MET A 1 -6.54 21.85 -13.65
N SER A 2 -6.96 22.35 -14.82
CA SER A 2 -7.76 23.57 -14.93
C SER A 2 -9.24 23.33 -14.64
N ALA A 3 -9.90 24.30 -14.00
CA ALA A 3 -11.34 24.24 -13.70
C ALA A 3 -12.23 24.14 -14.95
N SER A 4 -11.74 24.57 -16.12
CA SER A 4 -12.42 24.39 -17.41
C SER A 4 -12.43 22.92 -17.86
N MET A 5 -11.36 22.17 -17.59
CA MET A 5 -11.26 20.76 -17.95
C MET A 5 -12.20 19.88 -17.12
N ILE A 6 -12.34 20.18 -15.82
CA ILE A 6 -13.27 19.46 -14.92
C ILE A 6 -14.72 19.71 -15.36
N ARG A 7 -15.09 20.96 -15.69
CA ARG A 7 -16.44 21.30 -16.16
C ARG A 7 -16.80 20.57 -17.46
N LYS A 8 -15.90 20.58 -18.45
CA LYS A 8 -16.10 19.88 -19.72
C LYS A 8 -16.19 18.36 -19.52
N GLY A 9 -15.43 17.80 -18.59
CA GLY A 9 -15.51 16.38 -18.23
C GLY A 9 -16.84 15.97 -17.61
N LEU A 10 -17.42 16.82 -16.75
CA LEU A 10 -18.73 16.58 -16.13
C LEU A 10 -19.89 16.72 -17.13
N GLU A 11 -19.78 17.68 -18.06
CA GLU A 11 -20.78 17.90 -19.12
C GLU A 11 -20.91 16.66 -20.02
N LEU A 12 -19.78 16.13 -20.53
CA LEU A 12 -19.74 14.93 -21.36
C LEU A 12 -20.29 13.69 -20.63
N LEU A 13 -20.06 13.58 -19.32
CA LEU A 13 -20.59 12.46 -18.52
C LEU A 13 -22.11 12.56 -18.30
N SER A 14 -22.68 13.77 -18.33
CA SER A 14 -24.10 13.99 -18.07
C SER A 14 -25.01 13.48 -19.19
N ASP A 15 -24.53 13.50 -20.44
CA ASP A 15 -25.28 13.01 -21.61
C ASP A 15 -25.38 11.48 -21.62
N ASP A 16 -24.29 10.79 -21.27
CA ASP A 16 -24.26 9.32 -21.14
C ASP A 16 -25.19 8.78 -20.04
N LEU A 17 -25.48 9.59 -19.02
CA LEU A 17 -26.39 9.23 -17.92
C LEU A 17 -27.87 9.45 -18.29
N LYS A 18 -28.18 10.39 -19.19
CA LYS A 18 -29.56 10.66 -19.62
C LYS A 18 -30.11 9.54 -20.51
N ASP A 19 -29.29 8.99 -21.40
CA ASP A 19 -29.71 7.93 -22.33
C ASP A 19 -30.01 6.58 -21.65
N LYS A 20 -29.55 6.38 -20.41
CA LYS A 20 -29.83 5.16 -19.63
C LYS A 20 -31.18 5.19 -18.91
N LYS A 21 -31.80 6.36 -18.71
CA LYS A 21 -33.05 6.48 -17.94
C LYS A 21 -34.33 6.09 -18.72
N GLN A 22 -34.28 5.95 -20.05
CA GLN A 22 -35.49 5.70 -20.87
C GLN A 22 -35.58 4.32 -21.57
N LYS A 23 -34.68 3.36 -21.30
CA LYS A 23 -34.72 2.03 -21.95
C LYS A 23 -35.04 0.89 -20.97
N GLY A 24 -36.18 1.02 -20.30
CA GLY A 24 -36.76 0.01 -19.40
C GLY A 24 -38.05 -0.61 -19.91
N ALA A 25 -38.13 -1.01 -21.19
CA ALA A 25 -39.25 -1.84 -21.67
C ALA A 25 -38.76 -2.82 -22.74
N ALA A 26 -38.39 -4.02 -22.30
CA ALA A 26 -38.13 -5.14 -23.21
C ALA A 26 -39.45 -5.53 -23.91
N ARG A 27 -39.58 -5.18 -25.21
CA ARG A 27 -40.65 -5.72 -26.08
C ARG A 27 -40.59 -7.25 -26.05
N LYS A 28 -41.50 -7.89 -25.33
CA LYS A 28 -41.75 -9.33 -25.44
C LYS A 28 -42.26 -9.61 -26.85
N LYS A 29 -41.44 -10.26 -27.68
CA LYS A 29 -41.90 -10.80 -28.97
C LYS A 29 -42.80 -12.00 -28.64
N ASN A 30 -44.11 -11.83 -28.79
CA ASN A 30 -45.06 -12.94 -28.69
C ASN A 30 -44.77 -13.92 -29.82
N THR A 31 -44.42 -15.17 -29.48
CA THR A 31 -44.31 -16.25 -30.44
C THR A 31 -45.71 -16.77 -30.78
N PRO A 32 -46.03 -17.02 -32.06
CA PRO A 32 -47.34 -17.51 -32.46
C PRO A 32 -47.63 -18.87 -31.82
N LYS A 33 -48.87 -19.05 -31.37
CA LYS A 33 -49.28 -20.29 -30.69
C LYS A 33 -49.27 -21.44 -31.70
N LYS A 34 -49.03 -22.68 -31.24
CA LYS A 34 -48.98 -23.88 -32.09
C LYS A 34 -50.21 -24.01 -33.00
N ALA A 35 -51.39 -23.58 -32.54
CA ALA A 35 -52.62 -23.57 -33.32
C ALA A 35 -52.57 -22.65 -34.55
N GLU A 36 -51.98 -21.46 -34.44
CA GLU A 36 -51.84 -20.52 -35.57
C GLU A 36 -50.89 -21.07 -36.63
N MET A 37 -49.82 -21.78 -36.24
CA MET A 37 -48.89 -22.38 -37.19
C MET A 37 -49.46 -23.60 -37.93
N MET A 38 -50.43 -24.32 -37.36
CA MET A 38 -51.07 -25.46 -38.05
C MET A 38 -51.89 -25.00 -39.26
N ASN A 39 -52.38 -23.75 -39.27
CA ASN A 39 -53.06 -23.15 -40.42
C ASN A 39 -52.10 -22.83 -41.58
N LEU A 40 -50.79 -22.71 -41.31
CA LEU A 40 -49.76 -22.43 -42.32
C LEU A 40 -49.13 -23.70 -42.92
N VAL A 41 -49.49 -24.89 -42.44
CA VAL A 41 -48.89 -26.16 -42.89
C VAL A 41 -49.95 -26.99 -43.62
N SER A 42 -49.67 -27.43 -44.85
CA SER A 42 -50.62 -28.23 -45.63
C SER A 42 -50.85 -29.60 -44.99
N THR A 43 -52.10 -30.08 -45.05
CA THR A 43 -52.63 -31.21 -44.28
C THR A 43 -52.28 -32.58 -44.87
N ASN A 44 -51.00 -32.84 -45.18
CA ASN A 44 -50.55 -34.18 -45.55
C ASN A 44 -49.80 -34.83 -44.38
N ARG A 45 -50.35 -35.96 -43.90
CA ARG A 45 -50.14 -36.58 -42.57
C ARG A 45 -48.70 -37.04 -42.24
N GLN A 46 -47.72 -36.81 -43.11
CA GLN A 46 -46.31 -37.12 -42.83
C GLN A 46 -45.46 -35.86 -43.00
N GLY A 47 -44.77 -35.45 -41.93
CA GLY A 47 -43.83 -34.30 -41.97
C GLY A 47 -44.36 -32.98 -41.40
N VAL A 48 -45.66 -32.85 -41.11
CA VAL A 48 -46.26 -31.67 -40.45
C VAL A 48 -45.54 -31.35 -39.13
N SER A 49 -45.23 -32.36 -38.33
CA SER A 49 -44.49 -32.17 -37.06
C SER A 49 -43.09 -31.57 -37.26
N ARG A 50 -42.42 -31.91 -38.37
CA ARG A 50 -41.13 -31.32 -38.75
C ARG A 50 -41.29 -29.90 -39.28
N GLY A 51 -42.34 -29.64 -40.07
CA GLY A 51 -42.70 -28.30 -40.54
C GLY A 51 -43.01 -27.34 -39.40
N VAL A 52 -43.88 -27.75 -38.48
CA VAL A 52 -44.21 -26.99 -37.26
C VAL A 52 -42.96 -26.77 -36.40
N ARG A 53 -42.09 -27.77 -36.25
CA ARG A 53 -40.82 -27.63 -35.48
C ARG A 53 -39.83 -26.66 -36.14
N ARG A 54 -39.84 -26.54 -37.48
CA ARG A 54 -39.05 -25.53 -38.21
C ARG A 54 -39.63 -24.13 -38.02
N LEU A 55 -40.96 -23.97 -38.14
CA LEU A 55 -41.66 -22.70 -37.94
C LEU A 55 -41.57 -22.20 -36.49
N GLN A 56 -41.67 -23.10 -35.51
CA GLN A 56 -41.57 -22.78 -34.09
C GLN A 56 -40.13 -22.39 -33.68
N GLY A 57 -39.13 -22.80 -34.46
CA GLY A 57 -37.72 -22.73 -34.07
C GLY A 57 -37.41 -23.63 -32.86
N ARG A 58 -36.15 -24.06 -32.69
CA ARG A 58 -35.76 -24.88 -31.52
C ARG A 58 -35.82 -24.06 -30.24
N LEU A 59 -36.96 -23.91 -29.57
CA LEU A 59 -37.08 -23.20 -28.30
C LEU A 59 -36.89 -24.17 -27.14
N GLY A 60 -35.62 -24.36 -26.73
CA GLY A 60 -35.26 -25.09 -25.52
C GLY A 60 -33.89 -24.65 -24.99
N PRO A 61 -33.56 -25.00 -23.73
CA PRO A 61 -32.29 -24.65 -23.09
C PRO A 61 -31.03 -25.19 -23.82
N GLY A 62 -31.20 -26.10 -24.80
CA GLY A 62 -30.15 -26.60 -25.67
C GLY A 62 -29.95 -25.85 -27.01
N LYS A 63 -30.34 -24.58 -27.13
CA LYS A 63 -29.89 -23.77 -28.29
C LYS A 63 -28.41 -23.42 -28.12
N SER A 64 -27.60 -23.75 -29.13
CA SER A 64 -26.25 -23.21 -29.29
C SER A 64 -26.29 -21.67 -29.25
N LYS A 65 -25.81 -21.08 -28.15
CA LYS A 65 -25.53 -19.64 -28.04
C LYS A 65 -24.12 -19.33 -28.56
N ALA A 66 -23.83 -19.77 -29.78
CA ALA A 66 -22.54 -19.56 -30.42
C ALA A 66 -22.42 -18.20 -31.14
N THR A 67 -23.37 -17.28 -30.98
CA THR A 67 -23.21 -15.89 -31.42
C THR A 67 -22.88 -15.00 -30.23
N VAL A 68 -21.87 -14.12 -30.39
CA VAL A 68 -21.42 -13.09 -29.42
C VAL A 68 -22.59 -12.32 -28.77
N LYS A 69 -23.69 -12.15 -29.50
CA LYS A 69 -24.97 -11.61 -29.03
C LYS A 69 -25.68 -12.59 -28.09
N GLY A 70 -25.29 -12.59 -26.82
CA GLY A 70 -25.91 -13.40 -25.77
C GLY A 70 -24.97 -13.87 -24.68
N LYS A 71 -23.65 -13.65 -24.83
CA LYS A 71 -22.70 -13.74 -23.72
C LYS A 71 -22.84 -12.45 -22.91
N ARG A 72 -23.20 -12.56 -21.62
CA ARG A 72 -23.02 -11.44 -20.69
C ARG A 72 -21.54 -11.11 -20.68
N VAL A 73 -21.17 -9.89 -21.07
CA VAL A 73 -19.80 -9.41 -20.93
C VAL A 73 -19.50 -9.43 -19.44
N LYS A 74 -18.68 -10.39 -19.01
CA LYS A 74 -18.19 -10.42 -17.64
C LYS A 74 -17.13 -9.34 -17.55
N SER A 75 -17.14 -8.61 -16.44
CA SER A 75 -16.10 -7.62 -16.19
C SER A 75 -14.76 -8.35 -16.07
N ALA A 76 -13.74 -7.87 -16.78
CA ALA A 76 -12.38 -8.39 -16.66
C ALA A 76 -11.89 -8.34 -15.20
N VAL A 77 -12.33 -7.33 -14.44
CA VAL A 77 -12.03 -7.18 -13.01
C VAL A 77 -12.71 -8.28 -12.18
N GLU A 78 -13.92 -8.69 -12.53
CA GLU A 78 -14.63 -9.77 -11.83
C GLU A 78 -14.04 -11.14 -12.13
N GLU A 79 -13.61 -11.39 -13.36
CA GLU A 79 -12.91 -12.64 -13.69
C GLU A 79 -11.54 -12.69 -13.01
N PHE A 80 -10.80 -11.56 -13.01
CA PHE A 80 -9.53 -11.45 -12.30
C PHE A 80 -9.68 -11.74 -10.80
N ARG A 81 -10.69 -11.16 -10.13
CA ARG A 81 -10.95 -11.41 -8.70
C ARG A 81 -11.32 -12.86 -8.39
N LYS A 82 -11.91 -13.60 -9.33
CA LYS A 82 -12.24 -15.03 -9.17
C LYS A 82 -11.02 -15.93 -9.32
N THR A 83 -10.07 -15.53 -10.17
CA THR A 83 -8.82 -16.26 -10.35
C THR A 83 -7.74 -15.84 -9.35
N GLN A 84 -7.92 -14.72 -8.65
CA GLN A 84 -7.05 -14.35 -7.55
C GLN A 84 -7.11 -15.40 -6.44
N GLY A 85 -5.92 -15.90 -6.06
CA GLY A 85 -5.74 -16.68 -4.85
C GLY A 85 -6.06 -15.87 -3.60
N LYS A 86 -5.98 -16.52 -2.43
CA LYS A 86 -6.17 -15.85 -1.14
C LYS A 86 -5.16 -14.69 -1.03
N SER A 87 -5.66 -13.47 -0.80
CA SER A 87 -4.79 -12.33 -0.56
C SER A 87 -4.18 -12.45 0.84
N HIS A 88 -2.85 -12.44 0.90
CA HIS A 88 -2.08 -12.41 2.16
C HIS A 88 -1.71 -10.99 2.59
N LEU A 89 -2.28 -9.97 1.95
CA LEU A 89 -1.94 -8.58 2.24
C LEU A 89 -2.24 -8.24 3.70
N THR A 90 -3.42 -8.58 4.20
CA THR A 90 -3.83 -8.29 5.58
C THR A 90 -3.01 -9.08 6.59
N SER A 91 -2.71 -10.36 6.33
CA SER A 91 -1.85 -11.17 7.20
C SER A 91 -0.42 -10.64 7.25
N ASN A 92 0.12 -10.18 6.13
CA ASN A 92 1.47 -9.62 6.05
C ASN A 92 1.54 -8.25 6.73
N LEU A 93 0.53 -7.39 6.51
CA LEU A 93 0.43 -6.12 7.22
C LEU A 93 0.30 -6.35 8.72
N GLN A 94 -0.51 -7.32 9.14
CA GLN A 94 -0.58 -7.69 10.54
C GLN A 94 0.77 -8.19 11.05
N TYR A 95 1.51 -8.99 10.29
CA TYR A 95 2.86 -9.43 10.69
C TYR A 95 3.84 -8.26 10.86
N PHE A 96 3.86 -7.31 9.92
CA PHE A 96 4.76 -6.15 9.99
C PHE A 96 4.34 -5.13 11.06
N LEU A 97 3.04 -4.95 11.28
CA LEU A 97 2.50 -3.96 12.21
C LEU A 97 2.27 -4.52 13.62
N ARG A 98 2.24 -5.85 13.79
CA ARG A 98 2.15 -6.50 15.11
C ARG A 98 3.47 -6.28 15.81
N THR A 99 3.55 -5.11 16.44
CA THR A 99 4.43 -4.69 17.53
C THR A 99 5.84 -5.27 17.45
N GLY A 100 6.77 -4.43 16.99
CA GLY A 100 8.20 -4.74 16.90
C GLY A 100 8.69 -5.45 18.15
N PHE A 101 9.14 -6.68 17.96
CA PHE A 101 9.89 -7.42 18.95
C PHE A 101 11.16 -6.61 19.24
N SER A 102 11.11 -5.79 20.29
CA SER A 102 12.33 -5.22 20.85
C SER A 102 13.00 -6.34 21.62
N ALA A 103 14.23 -6.68 21.23
CA ALA A 103 15.05 -7.59 22.01
C ALA A 103 15.15 -7.07 23.45
N ALA A 104 15.37 -7.98 24.40
CA ALA A 104 15.52 -7.61 25.79
C ALA A 104 16.63 -6.55 25.94
N GLU A 105 16.44 -5.57 26.82
CA GLU A 105 17.38 -4.47 26.96
C GLU A 105 18.82 -4.97 27.23
N SER A 106 18.95 -6.06 27.99
CA SER A 106 20.22 -6.74 28.26
C SER A 106 20.90 -7.28 26.99
N GLU A 107 20.14 -7.81 26.04
CA GLU A 107 20.64 -8.30 24.75
C GLU A 107 21.04 -7.13 23.85
N THR A 108 20.22 -6.09 23.80
CA THR A 108 20.54 -4.88 23.03
C THR A 108 21.80 -4.19 23.56
N ALA A 109 21.97 -4.11 24.88
CA ALA A 109 23.15 -3.53 25.51
C ALA A 109 24.43 -4.33 25.19
N LYS A 110 24.35 -5.66 25.14
CA LYS A 110 25.47 -6.53 24.70
C LYS A 110 25.85 -6.27 23.24
N ILE A 111 24.86 -6.13 22.36
CA ILE A 111 25.08 -5.83 20.95
C ILE A 111 25.73 -4.45 20.80
N VAL A 112 25.24 -3.44 21.54
CA VAL A 112 25.80 -2.08 21.49
C VAL A 112 27.24 -2.06 22.01
N SER A 113 27.53 -2.72 23.13
CA SER A 113 28.89 -2.75 23.69
C SER A 113 29.88 -3.45 22.76
N GLN A 114 29.51 -4.57 22.15
CA GLN A 114 30.35 -5.30 21.18
C GLN A 114 30.63 -4.49 19.90
N ASN A 115 29.69 -3.63 19.50
CA ASN A 115 29.80 -2.83 18.29
C ASN A 115 30.35 -1.42 18.54
N SER A 116 30.38 -0.95 19.79
CA SER A 116 30.96 0.32 20.17
C SER A 116 32.45 0.38 19.80
N GLY A 117 32.90 1.52 19.26
CA GLY A 117 34.30 1.73 18.85
C GLY A 117 34.79 0.97 17.60
N ARG A 118 33.96 0.12 16.95
CA ARG A 118 34.30 -0.54 15.68
C ARG A 118 34.47 0.45 14.53
N GLN A 119 33.61 1.47 14.48
CA GLN A 119 33.78 2.59 13.55
C GLN A 119 34.50 3.74 14.25
N SER A 120 35.36 4.46 13.52
CA SER A 120 36.09 5.62 14.03
C SER A 120 35.14 6.66 14.65
N ARG A 121 34.00 6.91 14.01
CA ARG A 121 32.93 7.81 14.48
C ARG A 121 32.30 7.43 15.83
N HIS A 122 32.42 6.17 16.25
CA HIS A 122 31.84 5.66 17.50
C HIS A 122 32.88 5.52 18.61
N ARG A 123 34.13 5.89 18.35
CA ARG A 123 35.13 5.97 19.41
C ARG A 123 34.89 7.26 20.18
N PRO A 124 34.86 7.21 21.53
CA PRO A 124 34.82 8.43 22.30
C PRO A 124 36.09 9.25 22.00
N ASP A 125 35.95 10.58 22.00
CA ASP A 125 37.10 11.45 21.87
C ASP A 125 38.08 11.15 23.00
N ARG A 126 39.35 10.97 22.64
CA ARG A 126 40.40 10.78 23.62
C ARG A 126 40.47 12.06 24.44
N THR A 127 40.29 11.93 25.76
CA THR A 127 40.56 13.03 26.68
C THR A 127 42.02 13.41 26.52
N VAL A 128 42.28 14.61 26.01
CA VAL A 128 43.63 15.14 25.93
C VAL A 128 44.16 15.22 27.37
N PRO A 129 45.31 14.61 27.68
CA PRO A 129 45.90 14.76 29.00
C PRO A 129 46.06 16.26 29.26
N LYS A 130 45.58 16.73 30.41
CA LYS A 130 45.80 18.12 30.81
C LYS A 130 47.30 18.41 30.73
N PRO A 131 47.70 19.58 30.20
CA PRO A 131 49.11 19.93 30.19
C PRO A 131 49.66 19.80 31.61
N PRO A 132 50.89 19.27 31.77
CA PRO A 132 51.50 19.15 33.08
C PRO A 132 51.49 20.53 33.73
N GLU A 133 50.97 20.62 34.95
CA GLU A 133 51.05 21.85 35.73
C GLU A 133 52.52 22.21 35.89
N GLU A 134 52.85 23.47 35.63
CA GLU A 134 54.21 23.99 35.78
C GLU A 134 54.60 23.86 37.25
N LYS A 135 55.38 22.83 37.57
CA LYS A 135 55.95 22.66 38.91
C LYS A 135 57.04 23.70 39.06
N SER A 136 56.80 24.70 39.91
CA SER A 136 57.85 25.59 40.38
C SER A 136 58.98 24.76 41.00
N VAL A 137 60.22 25.03 40.60
CA VAL A 137 61.41 24.41 41.19
C VAL A 137 61.58 24.86 42.64
N PHE A 138 61.06 26.04 42.96
CA PHE A 138 61.12 26.61 44.30
C PHE A 138 59.84 26.33 45.06
N THR A 139 59.99 25.90 46.30
CA THR A 139 58.88 25.84 47.25
C THR A 139 58.61 27.23 47.83
N GLU A 140 57.37 27.49 48.24
CA GLU A 140 57.00 28.77 48.88
C GLU A 140 57.86 29.02 50.13
N GLU A 141 58.25 27.95 50.85
CA GLU A 141 59.13 28.03 52.01
C GLU A 141 60.55 28.53 51.66
N GLU A 142 61.11 28.07 50.54
CA GLU A 142 62.41 28.54 50.04
C GLU A 142 62.33 30.02 49.63
N PHE A 143 61.21 30.45 49.06
CA PHE A 143 60.99 31.85 48.70
C PHE A 143 60.93 32.75 49.95
N LEU A 144 60.27 32.31 51.02
CA LEU A 144 60.23 33.04 52.29
C LEU A 144 61.61 33.13 52.95
N GLN A 145 62.41 32.06 52.87
CA GLN A 145 63.80 32.08 53.36
C GLN A 145 64.65 33.06 52.56
N PHE A 146 64.55 33.04 51.23
CA PHE A 146 65.24 33.99 50.35
C PHE A 146 64.84 35.44 50.66
N GLN A 147 63.55 35.73 50.85
CA GLN A 147 63.09 37.06 51.23
C GLN A 147 63.73 37.54 52.54
N LYS A 148 63.77 36.68 53.56
CA LYS A 148 64.38 37.01 54.86
C LYS A 148 65.89 37.21 54.74
N GLU A 149 66.58 36.43 53.93
CA GLU A 149 68.02 36.55 53.72
C GLU A 149 68.39 37.83 52.96
N TYR A 150 67.61 38.17 51.93
CA TYR A 150 67.94 39.30 51.04
C TYR A 150 67.43 40.65 51.55
N PHE A 151 66.25 40.69 52.18
CA PHE A 151 65.61 41.92 52.65
C PHE A 151 65.59 42.06 54.18
N GLY A 152 66.04 41.04 54.92
CA GLY A 152 66.09 41.06 56.38
C GLY A 152 64.72 41.04 57.09
N ARG A 153 63.61 40.99 56.33
CA ARG A 153 62.23 41.07 56.82
C ARG A 153 61.30 40.24 55.92
N THR A 154 60.24 39.68 56.50
CA THR A 154 59.16 39.02 55.75
C THR A 154 58.03 40.02 55.48
N VAL A 155 57.42 39.97 54.30
CA VAL A 155 56.41 40.94 53.83
C VAL A 155 55.16 40.97 54.73
N GLU A 156 54.87 39.86 55.42
CA GLU A 156 53.77 39.70 56.39
C GLU A 156 53.93 40.55 57.67
N GLN A 157 55.14 41.02 58.00
CA GLN A 157 55.39 41.83 59.22
C GLN A 157 55.35 43.35 58.98
N GLY A 158 55.03 43.77 57.75
CA GLY A 158 55.07 45.17 57.31
C GLY A 158 53.73 45.92 57.28
N ASN A 159 52.63 45.31 57.71
CA ASN A 159 51.30 45.95 57.80
C ASN A 159 50.89 46.18 59.26
#